data_AF-A0A7V2UJX6-F1
#
_entry.id   AF-A0A7V2UJX6-F1
#
_cell.length_a   1.000
_cell.length_b   1.000
_cell.length_c   1.000
_cell.angle_alpha   90.00
_cell.angle_beta   90.00
_cell.angle_gamma   90.00
#
_symmetry.space_group_name_H-M   'P 1'
#
loop_
_entity.id
_entity.type
_entity.pdbx_description
1 polymer ?
#
loop_
_entity_poly.entity_id
_entity_poly.type
_entity_poly.pdbx_seq_one_letter_code
_entity_poly.pdbx_strand_id
1 'polypeptide(L)'
;MVHQTMNTRSSSAPSASRYNKVMAEKSMWPRIRLRSILTAMIVGTLAACSTVPLPETPQQPIPPTVTAPARPPVAGSGTDTSTVFAQPVVAPNTSPVWQWADSQPLPAPIQRNKSTWVPVRWSELPGWGYDALHQAWNAWLRSCERPAAPHQGLCTEVRQQTLASPQEQHEWLMRRLQPYRVQPSGGDTQGLLTGYYEPTMAASRVQQGPYQTPLYRLPASLRGGAPWFSRQ
;
A
#
# COMPACT_ATOMS: atom_id res chain seq x y z
N MET A 1 -8.89 -8.75 34.94
CA MET A 1 -8.34 -8.22 33.68
C MET A 1 -7.08 -9.00 33.36
N VAL A 2 -7.07 -9.76 32.28
CA VAL A 2 -5.97 -10.66 31.92
C VAL A 2 -4.90 -9.85 31.19
N HIS A 3 -3.71 -9.73 31.77
CA HIS A 3 -2.57 -9.09 31.12
C HIS A 3 -1.99 -10.04 30.08
N GLN A 4 -2.24 -9.78 28.79
CA GLN A 4 -1.42 -10.35 27.73
C GLN A 4 -0.14 -9.53 27.61
N THR A 5 0.94 -10.06 28.17
CA THR A 5 2.30 -9.58 27.96
C THR A 5 2.84 -10.19 26.67
N MET A 6 2.69 -9.46 25.56
CA MET A 6 3.32 -9.83 24.30
C MET A 6 4.78 -9.34 24.31
N ASN A 7 5.74 -10.25 24.11
CA ASN A 7 7.16 -9.89 24.00
C ASN A 7 7.40 -9.03 22.75
N THR A 8 7.69 -7.75 22.93
CA THR A 8 8.07 -6.85 21.84
C THR A 8 9.56 -7.03 21.51
N ARG A 9 9.85 -7.73 20.40
CA ARG A 9 11.18 -7.73 19.79
C ARG A 9 11.25 -6.57 18.80
N SER A 10 11.69 -5.40 19.25
CA SER A 10 11.99 -4.28 18.35
C SER A 10 13.45 -4.36 17.90
N SER A 11 13.68 -4.65 16.63
CA SER A 11 14.98 -4.38 15.99
C SER A 11 15.20 -2.87 15.97
N SER A 12 16.34 -2.42 16.49
CA SER A 12 16.75 -1.01 16.48
C SER A 12 16.75 -0.46 15.05
N ALA A 13 16.05 0.67 14.86
CA ALA A 13 16.14 1.44 13.62
C ALA A 13 17.59 1.93 13.41
N PRO A 14 18.09 1.97 12.17
CA PRO A 14 19.42 2.52 11.90
C PRO A 14 19.47 4.00 12.32
N SER A 15 20.51 4.33 13.08
CA SER A 15 20.82 5.68 13.52
C SER A 15 20.99 6.60 12.31
N ALA A 16 20.11 7.60 12.19
CA ALA A 16 20.34 8.72 11.28
C ALA A 16 21.54 9.51 11.81
N SER A 17 22.68 9.33 11.16
CA SER A 17 23.93 9.99 11.49
C SER A 17 23.77 11.51 11.38
N ARG A 18 23.93 12.19 12.52
CA ARG A 18 24.26 13.62 12.54
C ARG A 18 25.69 13.76 12.06
N TYR A 19 25.90 14.30 10.86
CA TYR A 19 27.19 14.85 10.47
C TYR A 19 27.00 16.26 9.90
N ASN A 20 26.82 17.22 10.79
CA ASN A 20 27.12 18.62 10.48
C ASN A 20 28.41 18.98 11.21
N LYS A 21 29.54 18.87 10.51
CA LYS A 21 30.74 19.65 10.82
C LYS A 21 30.84 20.75 9.78
N VAL A 22 30.29 21.91 10.14
CA VAL A 22 30.62 23.18 9.52
C VAL A 22 31.92 23.63 10.17
N MET A 23 33.01 23.72 9.40
CA MET A 23 34.10 24.66 9.68
C MET A 23 34.87 24.99 8.38
N ALA A 24 35.15 26.29 8.30
CA ALA A 24 36.36 26.90 7.74
C ALA A 24 36.51 26.96 6.21
N GLU A 25 36.03 28.08 5.67
CA GLU A 25 36.85 29.04 4.93
C GLU A 25 38.14 28.51 4.29
N LYS A 26 38.10 28.35 2.96
CA LYS A 26 39.24 28.64 2.09
C LYS A 26 38.73 28.99 0.69
N SER A 27 38.85 30.28 0.37
CA SER A 27 38.99 30.87 -0.97
C SER A 27 38.23 30.18 -2.12
N MET A 28 36.95 30.53 -2.28
CA MET A 28 36.14 30.13 -3.44
C MET A 28 35.44 31.32 -4.10
N TRP A 29 36.03 32.52 -4.10
CA TRP A 29 35.36 33.69 -4.66
C TRP A 29 35.48 33.90 -6.18
N PRO A 30 36.59 33.56 -6.87
CA PRO A 30 36.64 33.80 -8.32
C PRO A 30 35.90 32.73 -9.16
N ARG A 31 35.63 31.53 -8.60
CA ARG A 31 34.97 30.42 -9.33
C ARG A 31 33.44 30.45 -9.27
N ILE A 32 32.84 31.15 -8.30
CA ILE A 32 31.38 31.27 -8.16
C ILE A 32 30.83 32.27 -9.18
N ARG A 33 31.51 33.41 -9.39
CA ARG A 33 31.00 34.46 -10.32
C ARG A 33 30.88 33.98 -11.77
N LEU A 34 31.79 33.13 -12.24
CA LEU A 34 31.74 32.61 -13.61
C LEU A 34 30.59 31.59 -13.81
N ARG A 35 30.30 30.75 -12.80
CA ARG A 35 29.18 29.79 -12.85
C ARG A 35 27.83 30.48 -12.75
N SER A 36 27.70 31.52 -11.92
CA SER A 36 26.46 32.30 -11.79
C SER A 36 26.08 33.03 -13.08
N ILE A 37 27.06 33.58 -13.81
CA ILE A 37 26.82 34.26 -15.10
C ILE A 37 26.35 33.25 -16.16
N LEU A 38 26.94 32.05 -16.21
CA LEU A 38 26.55 31.02 -17.17
C LEU A 38 25.13 30.49 -16.91
N THR A 39 24.74 30.31 -15.65
CA THR A 39 23.36 29.92 -15.29
C THR A 39 22.35 31.02 -15.59
N ALA A 40 22.70 32.29 -15.41
CA ALA A 40 21.81 33.41 -15.72
C ALA A 40 21.53 33.51 -17.23
N MET A 41 22.53 33.26 -18.09
CA MET A 41 22.35 33.19 -19.54
C MET A 41 21.40 32.06 -19.98
N ILE A 42 21.51 30.87 -19.37
CA ILE A 42 20.65 29.72 -19.70
C ILE A 42 19.19 29.95 -19.26
N VAL A 43 18.97 30.58 -18.09
CA VAL A 43 17.59 30.89 -17.64
C VAL A 43 16.98 32.02 -18.47
N GLY A 44 17.78 33.00 -18.91
CA GLY A 44 17.32 34.10 -19.76
C GLY A 44 16.81 33.66 -21.14
N THR A 45 17.42 32.64 -21.75
CA THR A 45 16.98 32.13 -23.07
C THR A 45 15.71 31.28 -22.99
N LEU A 46 15.40 30.63 -21.86
CA LEU A 46 14.17 29.85 -21.67
C LEU A 46 12.93 30.71 -21.38
N ALA A 47 13.10 31.89 -20.77
CA ALA A 47 11.97 32.78 -20.47
C ALA A 47 11.43 33.52 -21.72
N ALA A 48 12.24 33.66 -22.77
CA ALA A 48 11.88 34.43 -23.98
C ALA A 48 10.89 33.72 -24.93
N CYS A 49 10.56 32.44 -24.70
CA CYS A 49 9.66 31.68 -25.58
C CYS A 49 8.27 31.34 -24.99
N SER A 50 7.89 31.90 -23.83
CA SER A 50 6.66 31.44 -23.14
C SER A 50 5.58 32.49 -22.87
N THR A 51 5.68 33.70 -23.41
CA THR A 51 4.61 34.71 -23.25
C THR A 51 3.69 34.74 -24.47
N VAL A 52 2.69 33.86 -24.49
CA VAL A 52 1.52 33.99 -25.37
C VAL A 52 0.44 34.73 -24.56
N PRO A 53 -0.03 35.92 -24.99
CA PRO A 53 -1.16 36.58 -24.36
C PRO A 53 -2.43 35.76 -24.59
N LEU A 54 -3.05 35.25 -23.52
CA LEU A 54 -4.38 34.65 -23.60
C LEU A 54 -5.43 35.77 -23.70
N PRO A 55 -6.39 35.70 -24.63
CA PRO A 55 -7.50 36.64 -24.67
C PRO A 55 -8.38 36.49 -23.43
N GLU A 56 -8.73 37.61 -22.81
CA GLU A 56 -9.66 37.68 -21.69
C GLU A 56 -11.01 37.10 -22.10
N THR A 57 -11.42 36.02 -21.44
CA THR A 57 -12.74 35.42 -21.63
C THR A 57 -13.76 36.29 -20.89
N PRO A 58 -14.83 36.81 -21.52
CA PRO A 58 -15.86 37.57 -20.84
C PRO A 58 -16.50 36.73 -19.72
N GLN A 59 -16.48 37.25 -18.48
CA GLN A 59 -17.12 36.63 -17.33
C GLN A 59 -18.63 36.50 -17.57
N GLN A 60 -19.11 35.26 -17.68
CA GLN A 60 -20.54 34.97 -17.63
C GLN A 60 -21.09 35.28 -16.23
N PRO A 61 -22.27 35.92 -16.12
CA PRO A 61 -22.90 36.18 -14.83
C PRO A 61 -23.24 34.88 -14.09
N ILE A 62 -22.99 34.89 -12.78
CA ILE A 62 -23.28 33.80 -11.86
C ILE A 62 -24.81 33.58 -11.83
N PRO A 63 -25.33 32.37 -12.15
CA PRO A 63 -26.75 32.08 -12.00
C PRO A 63 -27.14 32.07 -10.51
N PRO A 64 -28.38 32.48 -10.16
CA PRO A 64 -28.84 32.45 -8.78
C PRO A 64 -28.90 31.03 -8.21
N THR A 65 -28.67 30.94 -6.90
CA THR A 65 -28.74 29.72 -6.07
C THR A 65 -29.98 28.89 -6.38
N VAL A 66 -29.78 27.75 -7.04
CA VAL A 66 -30.82 26.73 -7.21
C VAL A 66 -31.01 26.03 -5.87
N THR A 67 -32.16 26.24 -5.25
CA THR A 67 -32.64 25.47 -4.11
C THR A 67 -32.69 23.99 -4.49
N ALA A 68 -32.02 23.14 -3.72
CA ALA A 68 -31.99 21.70 -3.95
C ALA A 68 -33.42 21.12 -4.00
N PRO A 69 -33.81 20.38 -5.06
CA PRO A 69 -35.11 19.72 -5.07
C PRO A 69 -35.14 18.61 -4.00
N ALA A 70 -36.30 18.50 -3.35
CA ALA A 70 -36.59 17.49 -2.36
C ALA A 70 -36.35 16.07 -2.91
N ARG A 71 -35.73 15.24 -2.07
CA ARG A 71 -35.51 13.80 -2.30
C ARG A 71 -36.87 13.14 -2.64
N PRO A 72 -37.01 12.41 -3.76
CA PRO A 72 -38.22 11.64 -4.02
C PRO A 72 -38.35 10.51 -2.98
N PRO A 73 -39.59 10.11 -2.63
CA PRO A 73 -39.81 9.02 -1.70
C PRO A 73 -39.26 7.72 -2.30
N VAL A 74 -38.54 6.94 -1.48
CA VAL A 74 -38.12 5.58 -1.81
C VAL A 74 -39.39 4.73 -1.88
N ALA A 75 -39.92 4.57 -3.09
CA ALA A 75 -40.92 3.57 -3.39
C ALA A 75 -40.23 2.20 -3.32
N GLY A 76 -40.70 1.36 -2.41
CA GLY A 76 -40.32 -0.04 -2.34
C GLY A 76 -40.90 -0.86 -3.49
N SER A 77 -40.55 -2.14 -3.43
CA SER A 77 -41.03 -3.28 -4.25
C SER A 77 -40.54 -3.35 -5.70
N GLY A 78 -39.49 -4.15 -5.86
CA GLY A 78 -39.09 -4.82 -7.09
C GLY A 78 -38.06 -5.88 -6.74
N THR A 79 -38.52 -7.08 -6.37
CA THR A 79 -37.69 -8.27 -6.20
C THR A 79 -37.13 -8.70 -7.54
N ASP A 80 -36.06 -8.05 -7.98
CA ASP A 80 -35.16 -8.59 -9.00
C ASP A 80 -33.77 -8.68 -8.38
N THR A 81 -33.54 -9.78 -7.64
CA THR A 81 -32.20 -10.23 -7.28
C THR A 81 -31.52 -10.83 -8.51
N SER A 82 -31.42 -10.05 -9.60
CA SER A 82 -30.41 -10.29 -10.61
C SER A 82 -29.15 -9.61 -10.11
N THR A 83 -28.48 -10.30 -9.19
CA THR A 83 -27.07 -10.02 -8.88
C THR A 83 -26.34 -10.03 -10.21
N VAL A 84 -25.86 -8.86 -10.65
CA VAL A 84 -24.89 -8.77 -11.75
C VAL A 84 -23.61 -9.41 -11.20
N PHE A 85 -23.52 -10.74 -11.26
CA PHE A 85 -22.31 -11.46 -10.92
C PHE A 85 -21.26 -11.03 -11.94
N ALA A 86 -20.20 -10.37 -11.45
CA ALA A 86 -19.05 -10.03 -12.29
C ALA A 86 -18.55 -11.32 -12.96
N GLN A 87 -18.26 -11.27 -14.26
CA GLN A 87 -17.67 -12.40 -14.96
C GLN A 87 -16.24 -12.63 -14.42
N PRO A 88 -15.80 -13.89 -14.26
CA PRO A 88 -14.42 -14.15 -13.86
C PRO A 88 -13.47 -13.70 -14.98
N VAL A 89 -12.35 -13.10 -14.59
CA VAL A 89 -11.25 -12.74 -15.48
C VAL A 89 -10.63 -14.02 -16.06
N VAL A 90 -10.36 -15.02 -15.21
CA VAL A 90 -9.89 -16.36 -15.62
C VAL A 90 -10.81 -17.43 -15.06
N ALA A 91 -11.02 -18.53 -15.79
CA ALA A 91 -11.85 -19.65 -15.35
C ALA A 91 -11.26 -21.03 -15.73
N PRO A 92 -11.54 -22.09 -14.95
CA PRO A 92 -10.92 -23.41 -15.11
C PRO A 92 -11.00 -24.01 -16.51
N ASN A 93 -12.17 -23.91 -17.15
CA ASN A 93 -12.44 -24.62 -18.40
C ASN A 93 -12.20 -23.77 -19.65
N THR A 94 -12.02 -22.45 -19.51
CA THR A 94 -11.94 -21.52 -20.64
C THR A 94 -10.59 -20.83 -20.76
N SER A 95 -9.81 -20.74 -19.67
CA SER A 95 -8.52 -20.06 -19.68
C SER A 95 -7.36 -21.03 -19.90
N PRO A 96 -6.54 -20.86 -20.97
CA PRO A 96 -5.38 -21.71 -21.22
C PRO A 96 -4.37 -21.74 -20.07
N VAL A 97 -4.21 -20.62 -19.36
CA VAL A 97 -3.31 -20.56 -18.20
C VAL A 97 -3.74 -21.49 -17.06
N TRP A 98 -5.04 -21.74 -16.92
CA TRP A 98 -5.56 -22.61 -15.87
C TRP A 98 -5.25 -24.07 -16.16
N GLN A 99 -5.52 -24.49 -17.40
CA GLN A 99 -5.16 -25.83 -17.88
C GLN A 99 -3.65 -26.07 -17.76
N TRP A 100 -2.84 -25.07 -18.16
CA TRP A 100 -1.40 -25.13 -17.97
C TRP A 100 -1.01 -25.27 -16.50
N ALA A 101 -1.56 -24.44 -15.60
CA ALA A 101 -1.20 -24.49 -14.18
C ALA A 101 -1.62 -25.81 -13.51
N ASP A 102 -2.79 -26.34 -13.84
CA ASP A 102 -3.30 -27.61 -13.31
C ASP A 102 -2.56 -28.84 -13.88
N SER A 103 -1.84 -28.69 -14.99
CA SER A 103 -0.95 -29.74 -15.51
C SER A 103 0.46 -29.71 -14.90
N GLN A 104 0.84 -28.64 -14.20
CA GLN A 104 2.17 -28.58 -13.59
C GLN A 104 2.28 -29.52 -12.38
N PRO A 105 3.45 -30.13 -12.13
CA PRO A 105 3.69 -30.91 -10.94
C PRO A 105 3.68 -30.00 -9.70
N LEU A 106 2.97 -30.43 -8.65
CA LEU A 106 3.00 -29.73 -7.36
C LEU A 106 4.33 -30.01 -6.64
N PRO A 107 4.93 -29.00 -5.99
CA PRO A 107 6.13 -29.20 -5.18
C PRO A 107 5.83 -30.02 -3.91
N ALA A 108 6.87 -30.35 -3.14
CA ALA A 108 6.68 -30.98 -1.84
C ALA A 108 6.10 -30.00 -0.80
N PRO A 109 5.29 -30.49 0.17
CA PRO A 109 4.84 -29.68 1.30
C PRO A 109 6.00 -29.07 2.10
N ILE A 110 5.83 -27.84 2.57
CA ILE A 110 6.83 -27.11 3.36
C ILE A 110 6.47 -27.21 4.84
N GLN A 111 7.40 -27.69 5.66
CA GLN A 111 7.22 -27.72 7.11
C GLN A 111 7.66 -26.39 7.75
N ARG A 112 6.79 -25.80 8.57
CA ARG A 112 7.04 -24.61 9.39
C ARG A 112 6.68 -24.93 10.84
N ASN A 113 7.29 -24.23 11.80
CA ASN A 113 7.26 -24.58 13.23
C ASN A 113 5.93 -25.14 13.77
N LYS A 114 4.79 -24.49 13.47
CA LYS A 114 3.45 -24.91 13.92
C LYS A 114 2.46 -25.08 12.77
N SER A 115 2.96 -25.23 11.55
CA SER A 115 2.12 -25.42 10.38
C SER A 115 2.81 -26.18 9.25
N THR A 116 2.03 -26.97 8.52
CA THR A 116 2.43 -27.57 7.25
C THR A 116 1.78 -26.78 6.12
N TRP A 117 2.57 -26.37 5.14
CA TRP A 117 2.08 -25.65 3.96
C TRP A 117 1.98 -26.66 2.82
N VAL A 118 0.76 -27.01 2.45
CA VAL A 118 0.46 -28.00 1.42
C VAL A 118 0.22 -27.28 0.09
N PRO A 119 1.01 -27.52 -0.96
CA PRO A 119 0.76 -26.91 -2.26
C PRO A 119 -0.57 -27.43 -2.82
N VAL A 120 -1.37 -26.52 -3.37
CA VAL A 120 -2.70 -26.80 -3.93
C VAL A 120 -2.79 -26.29 -5.35
N ARG A 121 -3.75 -26.78 -6.13
CA ARG A 121 -3.99 -26.24 -7.47
C ARG A 121 -4.71 -24.89 -7.39
N TRP A 122 -4.64 -24.10 -8.47
CA TRP A 122 -5.42 -22.86 -8.56
C TRP A 122 -6.93 -23.14 -8.57
N SER A 123 -7.34 -24.29 -9.11
CA SER A 123 -8.71 -24.83 -9.02
C SER A 123 -9.21 -25.09 -7.60
N GLU A 124 -8.32 -25.20 -6.60
CA GLU A 124 -8.71 -25.39 -5.20
C GLU A 124 -8.93 -24.06 -4.46
N LEU A 125 -8.70 -22.90 -5.08
CA LEU A 125 -8.90 -21.58 -4.46
C LEU A 125 -10.31 -21.08 -4.75
N PRO A 126 -11.22 -21.02 -3.75
CA PRO A 126 -12.58 -20.54 -3.96
C PRO A 126 -12.55 -19.06 -4.35
N GLY A 127 -13.24 -18.71 -5.44
CA GLY A 127 -13.34 -17.33 -5.92
C GLY A 127 -12.15 -16.84 -6.76
N TRP A 128 -11.11 -17.65 -6.97
CA TRP A 128 -10.01 -17.27 -7.87
C TRP A 128 -10.54 -16.96 -9.27
N GLY A 129 -10.04 -15.87 -9.85
CA GLY A 129 -10.49 -15.33 -11.13
C GLY A 129 -11.54 -14.22 -11.00
N TYR A 130 -12.20 -14.05 -9.86
CA TYR A 130 -13.12 -12.93 -9.60
C TYR A 130 -12.45 -11.75 -8.87
N ASP A 131 -11.23 -11.95 -8.37
CA ASP A 131 -10.50 -10.94 -7.61
C ASP A 131 -10.13 -9.71 -8.46
N ALA A 132 -10.37 -8.53 -7.90
CA ALA A 132 -9.95 -7.26 -8.48
C ALA A 132 -8.46 -6.98 -8.23
N LEU A 133 -7.57 -7.79 -8.83
CA LEU A 133 -6.12 -7.75 -8.57
C LEU A 133 -5.49 -6.36 -8.72
N HIS A 134 -5.99 -5.55 -9.64
CA HIS A 134 -5.53 -4.17 -9.84
C HIS A 134 -5.63 -3.31 -8.58
N GLN A 135 -6.63 -3.54 -7.71
CA GLN A 135 -6.78 -2.82 -6.44
C GLN A 135 -5.72 -3.22 -5.41
N ALA A 136 -5.27 -4.48 -5.46
CA ALA A 136 -4.26 -5.01 -4.56
C ALA A 136 -2.83 -4.66 -5.02
N TRP A 137 -2.61 -4.32 -6.29
CA TRP A 137 -1.25 -4.24 -6.88
C TRP A 137 -0.32 -3.24 -6.18
N ASN A 138 -0.86 -2.13 -5.66
CA ASN A 138 -0.08 -1.18 -4.87
C ASN A 138 0.53 -1.83 -3.61
N ALA A 139 -0.16 -2.77 -2.97
CA ALA A 139 0.38 -3.51 -1.82
C ALA A 139 1.57 -4.41 -2.21
N TRP A 140 1.54 -4.99 -3.41
CA TRP A 140 2.65 -5.78 -3.95
C TRP A 140 3.88 -4.90 -4.22
N LEU A 141 3.69 -3.71 -4.80
CA LEU A 141 4.76 -2.73 -5.00
C LEU A 141 5.40 -2.31 -3.67
N ARG A 142 4.59 -2.03 -2.64
CA ARG A 142 5.10 -1.71 -1.29
C ARG A 142 5.90 -2.87 -0.69
N SER A 143 5.45 -4.11 -0.91
CA SER A 143 6.18 -5.30 -0.46
C SER A 143 7.56 -5.42 -1.13
N CYS A 144 7.72 -4.91 -2.36
CA CYS A 144 8.99 -4.85 -3.08
C CYS A 144 9.95 -3.74 -2.62
N GLU A 145 9.57 -2.85 -1.70
CA GLU A 145 10.50 -1.90 -1.06
C GLU A 145 11.42 -2.59 -0.06
N ARG A 146 10.95 -3.68 0.57
CA ARG A 146 11.71 -4.55 1.48
C ARG A 146 11.34 -6.02 1.25
N PRO A 147 11.75 -6.61 0.12
CA PRO A 147 11.30 -7.94 -0.25
C PRO A 147 11.91 -9.02 0.65
N ALA A 148 11.14 -10.06 0.95
CA ALA A 148 11.70 -11.31 1.49
C ALA A 148 12.55 -12.00 0.41
N ALA A 149 13.62 -12.70 0.82
CA ALA A 149 14.57 -13.32 -0.11
C ALA A 149 13.91 -14.19 -1.22
N PRO A 150 12.89 -15.04 -0.94
CA PRO A 150 12.23 -15.83 -1.97
C PRO A 150 11.51 -15.00 -3.05
N HIS A 151 11.12 -13.76 -2.75
CA HIS A 151 10.31 -12.92 -3.65
C HIS A 151 11.12 -11.84 -4.35
N GLN A 152 12.39 -11.61 -3.95
CA GLN A 152 13.21 -10.53 -4.49
C GLN A 152 13.34 -10.59 -6.02
N GLY A 153 13.50 -11.79 -6.59
CA GLY A 153 13.61 -12.00 -8.04
C GLY A 153 12.36 -11.62 -8.84
N LEU A 154 11.19 -11.58 -8.20
CA LEU A 154 9.92 -11.25 -8.86
C LEU A 154 9.67 -9.74 -8.97
N CYS A 155 10.38 -8.92 -8.18
CA CYS A 155 10.04 -7.51 -8.05
C CYS A 155 10.25 -6.67 -9.31
N THR A 156 11.09 -7.10 -10.26
CA THR A 156 11.17 -6.45 -11.58
C THR A 156 9.87 -6.67 -12.37
N GLU A 157 9.35 -7.88 -12.35
CA GLU A 157 8.13 -8.25 -13.07
C GLU A 157 6.89 -7.65 -12.40
N VAL A 158 6.81 -7.66 -11.06
CA VAL A 158 5.72 -7.01 -10.32
C VAL A 158 5.59 -5.53 -10.72
N ARG A 159 6.72 -4.83 -10.97
CA ARG A 159 6.69 -3.45 -11.48
C ARG A 159 6.16 -3.37 -12.92
N GLN A 160 6.55 -4.28 -13.80
CA GLN A 160 6.06 -4.32 -15.19
C GLN A 160 4.55 -4.59 -15.26
N GLN A 161 4.03 -5.46 -14.39
CA GLN A 161 2.61 -5.79 -14.30
C GLN A 161 1.69 -4.62 -13.91
N THR A 162 2.25 -3.45 -13.51
CA THR A 162 1.46 -2.23 -13.29
C THR A 162 0.78 -1.71 -14.55
N LEU A 163 1.32 -2.05 -15.73
CA LEU A 163 0.77 -1.68 -17.03
C LEU A 163 -0.05 -2.81 -17.65
N ALA A 164 -0.12 -3.96 -16.98
CA ALA A 164 -0.78 -5.16 -17.49
C ALA A 164 -2.29 -5.09 -17.29
N SER A 165 -3.02 -5.72 -18.20
CA SER A 165 -4.45 -5.98 -18.07
C SER A 165 -4.73 -6.92 -16.88
N PRO A 166 -5.98 -6.95 -16.36
CA PRO A 166 -6.36 -7.90 -15.31
C PRO A 166 -6.09 -9.36 -15.69
N GLN A 167 -6.29 -9.71 -16.97
CA GLN A 167 -5.99 -11.05 -17.50
C GLN A 167 -4.50 -11.38 -17.36
N GLU A 168 -3.63 -10.50 -17.85
CA GLU A 168 -2.18 -10.68 -17.78
C GLU A 168 -1.67 -10.77 -16.33
N GLN A 169 -2.26 -10.02 -15.39
CA GLN A 169 -1.91 -10.11 -13.97
C GLN A 169 -2.27 -11.47 -13.36
N HIS A 170 -3.47 -12.00 -13.65
CA HIS A 170 -3.85 -13.34 -13.23
C HIS A 170 -2.94 -14.40 -13.85
N GLU A 171 -2.66 -14.28 -15.15
CA GLU A 171 -1.77 -15.21 -15.85
C GLU A 171 -0.35 -15.20 -15.26
N TRP A 172 0.17 -14.02 -14.97
CA TRP A 172 1.48 -13.87 -14.35
C TRP A 172 1.52 -14.53 -12.97
N LEU A 173 0.51 -14.30 -12.12
CA LEU A 173 0.42 -14.95 -10.79
C LEU A 173 0.40 -16.46 -10.94
N MET A 174 -0.43 -16.99 -11.84
CA MET A 174 -0.54 -18.43 -12.07
C MET A 174 0.75 -19.04 -12.61
N ARG A 175 1.52 -18.31 -13.42
CA ARG A 175 2.81 -18.76 -13.98
C ARG A 175 3.98 -18.65 -13.01
N ARG A 176 3.96 -17.67 -12.11
CA ARG A 176 5.11 -17.36 -11.24
C ARG A 176 4.97 -17.88 -9.83
N LEU A 177 3.75 -18.09 -9.35
CA LEU A 177 3.48 -18.44 -7.97
C LEU A 177 2.75 -19.78 -7.86
N GLN A 178 2.92 -20.38 -6.69
CA GLN A 178 2.28 -21.62 -6.29
C GLN A 178 1.46 -21.33 -5.02
N PRO A 179 0.13 -21.49 -5.01
CA PRO A 179 -0.64 -21.35 -3.80
C PRO A 179 -0.38 -22.52 -2.84
N TYR A 180 -0.37 -22.22 -1.55
CA TYR A 180 -0.22 -23.21 -0.47
C TYR A 180 -1.37 -23.06 0.53
N ARG A 181 -2.05 -24.15 0.83
CA ARG A 181 -2.97 -24.25 1.96
C ARG A 181 -2.17 -24.41 3.25
N VAL A 182 -2.32 -23.48 4.17
CA VAL A 182 -1.64 -23.51 5.47
C VAL A 182 -2.47 -24.33 6.45
N GLN A 183 -1.92 -25.44 6.95
CA GLN A 183 -2.56 -26.34 7.91
C GLN A 183 -1.83 -26.27 9.26
N PRO A 184 -2.51 -26.05 10.39
CA PRO A 184 -1.87 -26.06 11.70
C PRO A 184 -1.51 -27.50 12.13
N SER A 185 -0.47 -27.66 12.96
CA SER A 185 0.08 -28.98 13.35
C SER A 185 -0.79 -29.82 14.32
N GLY A 186 -2.04 -29.43 14.61
CA GLY A 186 -2.86 -30.12 15.61
C GLY A 186 -4.22 -29.49 15.87
N GLY A 187 -4.88 -28.96 14.84
CA GLY A 187 -6.15 -28.26 15.01
C GLY A 187 -6.94 -28.15 13.71
N ASP A 188 -8.05 -27.43 13.79
CA ASP A 188 -8.95 -27.17 12.66
C ASP A 188 -8.23 -26.40 11.54
N THR A 189 -8.58 -26.73 10.31
CA THR A 189 -8.17 -26.01 9.09
C THR A 189 -8.96 -24.72 8.86
N GLN A 190 -10.09 -24.54 9.56
CA GLN A 190 -10.84 -23.29 9.58
C GLN A 190 -10.09 -22.23 10.40
N GLY A 191 -9.83 -21.07 9.80
CA GLY A 191 -9.20 -19.93 10.45
C GLY A 191 -10.20 -18.84 10.84
N LEU A 192 -9.91 -18.09 11.89
CA LEU A 192 -10.66 -16.87 12.24
C LEU A 192 -10.08 -15.66 11.50
N LEU A 193 -10.90 -15.01 10.67
CA LEU A 193 -10.57 -13.73 10.06
C LEU A 193 -11.08 -12.58 10.94
N THR A 194 -10.18 -11.73 11.42
CA THR A 194 -10.51 -10.52 12.18
C THR A 194 -10.12 -9.25 11.41
N GLY A 195 -10.78 -8.13 11.67
CA GLY A 195 -10.45 -6.83 11.10
C GLY A 195 -9.72 -5.91 12.09
N TYR A 196 -8.85 -5.05 11.57
CA TYR A 196 -8.30 -3.90 12.28
C TYR A 196 -8.36 -2.67 11.36
N TYR A 197 -8.26 -1.48 11.94
CA TYR A 197 -8.23 -0.23 11.19
C TYR A 197 -7.26 0.75 11.85
N GLU A 198 -6.88 1.80 11.12
CA GLU A 198 -6.12 2.92 11.66
C GLU A 198 -7.08 4.04 12.08
N PRO A 199 -7.25 4.31 13.38
CA PRO A 199 -8.16 5.37 13.83
C PRO A 199 -7.58 6.74 13.50
N THR A 200 -8.44 7.64 13.02
CA THR A 200 -8.12 9.05 12.85
C THR A 200 -8.69 9.86 14.02
N MET A 201 -7.92 10.82 14.52
CA MET A 201 -8.32 11.66 15.66
C MET A 201 -7.94 13.12 15.40
N ALA A 202 -8.84 14.04 15.72
CA ALA A 202 -8.51 15.46 15.79
C ALA A 202 -7.57 15.71 16.97
N ALA A 203 -6.45 16.38 16.74
CA ALA A 203 -5.43 16.59 17.75
C ALA A 203 -4.78 17.97 17.61
N SER A 204 -4.17 18.43 18.71
CA SER A 204 -3.34 19.63 18.75
C SER A 204 -1.94 19.28 19.23
N ARG A 205 -0.92 19.98 18.70
CA ARG A 205 0.47 19.83 19.16
C ARG A 205 0.71 20.47 20.52
N VAL A 206 -0.15 21.41 20.91
CA VAL A 206 -0.14 22.10 22.21
C VAL A 206 -1.47 21.87 22.91
N GLN A 207 -1.43 21.73 24.24
CA GLN A 207 -2.62 21.57 25.05
C GLN A 207 -3.46 22.85 25.01
N GLN A 208 -4.70 22.76 24.55
CA GLN A 208 -5.61 23.90 24.43
C GLN A 208 -7.06 23.43 24.23
N GLY A 209 -8.04 24.23 24.70
CA GLY A 209 -9.47 23.98 24.45
C GLY A 209 -9.89 22.53 24.76
N PRO A 210 -10.45 21.77 23.78
CA PRO A 210 -10.84 20.37 23.99
C PRO A 210 -9.66 19.37 23.97
N TYR A 211 -8.46 19.79 23.56
CA TYR A 211 -7.28 18.92 23.40
C TYR A 211 -6.50 18.77 24.72
N GLN A 212 -7.10 18.09 25.70
CA GLN A 212 -6.56 17.95 27.05
C GLN A 212 -5.87 16.60 27.32
N THR A 213 -6.06 15.60 26.46
CA THR A 213 -5.48 14.25 26.65
C THR A 213 -4.22 14.08 25.80
N PRO A 214 -3.02 13.94 26.41
CA PRO A 214 -1.78 13.78 25.66
C PRO A 214 -1.56 12.36 25.13
N LEU A 215 -0.90 12.24 23.98
CA LEU A 215 -0.30 11.00 23.50
C LEU A 215 1.19 11.00 23.84
N TYR A 216 1.61 10.03 24.65
CA TYR A 216 2.99 9.96 25.12
C TYR A 216 3.88 9.16 24.17
N ARG A 217 5.08 9.69 23.89
CA ARG A 217 6.19 8.89 23.36
C ARG A 217 6.71 7.92 24.42
N LEU A 218 7.53 6.95 24.00
CA LEU A 218 8.24 6.10 24.95
C LEU A 218 9.11 6.95 25.90
N PRO A 219 9.00 6.82 27.23
CA PRO A 219 9.83 7.55 28.18
C PRO A 219 11.32 7.24 28.00
N ALA A 220 12.19 8.26 28.05
CA ALA A 220 13.63 8.08 27.86
C ALA A 220 14.30 7.24 28.97
N SER A 221 13.69 7.21 30.16
CA SER A 221 14.14 6.44 31.32
C SER A 221 13.68 4.98 31.29
N LEU A 222 12.81 4.59 30.35
CA LEU A 222 12.32 3.22 30.25
C LEU A 222 13.45 2.32 29.73
N ARG A 223 13.97 1.46 30.62
CA ARG A 223 14.89 0.39 30.24
C ARG A 223 14.08 -0.79 29.70
N GLY A 224 14.52 -1.38 28.59
CA GLY A 224 13.82 -2.51 27.96
C GLY A 224 13.56 -3.64 28.95
N GLY A 225 12.29 -4.06 29.06
CA GLY A 225 11.86 -5.16 29.93
C GLY A 225 11.59 -4.79 31.39
N ALA A 226 11.90 -3.57 31.85
CA ALA A 226 11.53 -3.13 33.19
C ALA A 226 10.05 -2.71 33.24
N PRO A 227 9.28 -3.11 34.27
CA PRO A 227 7.94 -2.57 34.48
C PRO A 227 8.04 -1.05 34.67
N TRP A 228 7.20 -0.32 33.93
CA TRP A 228 6.99 1.11 34.16
C TRP A 228 5.84 1.31 35.15
N PHE A 229 5.62 2.55 35.59
CA PHE A 229 4.50 2.90 36.48
C PHE A 229 3.17 2.33 35.98
N SER A 230 2.32 1.94 36.93
CA SER A 230 0.96 1.49 36.64
C SER A 230 0.10 2.65 36.14
N ARG A 231 -1.04 2.36 35.50
CA ARG A 231 -1.99 3.38 35.03
C ARG A 231 -2.96 3.87 36.11
N GLN A 232 -2.74 3.48 37.37
CA GLN A 232 -3.55 3.86 38.54
C GLN A 232 -3.01 5.11 39.22
#